data_AF-A0A842Q3R1-F1
#
_entry.id   AF-A0A842Q3R1-F1
#
_cell.length_a   1.000
_cell.length_b   1.000
_cell.length_c   1.000
_cell.angle_alpha   90.00
_cell.angle_beta   90.00
_cell.angle_gamma   90.00
#
_symmetry.space_group_name_H-M   'P 1'
#
loop_
_entity.id
_entity.type
_entity.pdbx_description
1 polymer ?
#
loop_
_entity_poly.entity_id
_entity_poly.type
_entity_poly.pdbx_seq_one_letter_code
_entity_poly.pdbx_strand_id
1 'polypeptide(L)'
;MQNSNDEPNVKSLRLRGRRAVDVEHRNKVKEDEVRINVKISNIYNVDLEEAKDIHINYHSDRILFFLLGRAKKSGMTDSMFIDRVKNLDIYEHASMVAQGELIEMAAVDVLYKELCEAESRGNREDRYINFYG
;
A
#
# COMPACT_ATOMS: atom_id res chain seq x y z
N MET A 1 41.87 -19.69 1.55
CA MET A 1 40.76 -20.66 1.59
C MET A 1 39.49 -19.86 1.87
N GLN A 2 38.63 -19.72 0.86
CA GLN A 2 37.33 -19.05 0.95
C GLN A 2 36.34 -19.99 1.65
N ASN A 3 35.70 -19.52 2.72
CA ASN A 3 34.49 -20.16 3.26
C ASN A 3 33.34 -19.16 3.10
N SER A 4 32.70 -19.23 1.94
CA SER A 4 31.44 -18.60 1.62
C SER A 4 30.30 -19.38 2.29
N ASN A 5 29.86 -18.92 3.46
CA ASN A 5 28.59 -19.33 4.05
C ASN A 5 27.47 -18.48 3.46
N ASP A 6 27.20 -18.64 2.17
CA ASP A 6 25.94 -18.24 1.56
C ASP A 6 25.12 -19.51 1.36
N GLU A 7 24.50 -20.00 2.44
CA GLU A 7 23.35 -20.89 2.28
C GLU A 7 22.18 -20.01 1.82
N PRO A 8 21.72 -20.11 0.55
CA PRO A 8 20.50 -19.43 0.16
C PRO A 8 19.37 -20.06 0.96
N ASN A 9 18.80 -19.29 1.87
CA ASN A 9 17.65 -19.59 2.71
C ASN A 9 16.64 -20.54 2.02
N VAL A 10 16.81 -21.85 2.22
CA VAL A 10 16.06 -22.92 1.53
C VAL A 10 14.55 -22.83 1.81
N LYS A 11 14.13 -22.09 2.85
CA LYS A 11 12.72 -21.79 3.13
C LYS A 11 12.11 -20.76 2.20
N SER A 12 12.89 -19.82 1.65
CA SER A 12 12.41 -18.81 0.69
C SER A 12 11.99 -19.47 -0.64
N LEU A 13 12.73 -20.49 -1.09
CA LEU A 13 12.46 -21.23 -2.34
C LEU A 13 11.10 -21.93 -2.40
N ARG A 14 10.42 -22.15 -1.27
CA ARG A 14 9.11 -22.81 -1.22
C ARG A 14 7.91 -21.86 -1.13
N LEU A 15 8.14 -20.58 -0.87
CA LEU A 15 7.07 -19.60 -0.80
C LEU A 15 6.97 -18.87 -2.14
N ARG A 16 5.78 -18.88 -2.73
CA ARG A 16 5.45 -18.16 -3.97
C ARG A 16 4.28 -17.21 -3.74
N GLY A 17 4.20 -16.19 -4.58
CA GLY A 17 3.16 -15.15 -4.49
C GLY A 17 3.30 -14.32 -3.23
N ARG A 18 2.21 -13.66 -2.81
CA ARG A 18 2.16 -12.72 -1.68
C ARG A 18 2.88 -13.22 -0.41
N ARG A 19 2.77 -14.51 -0.10
CA ARG A 19 3.39 -15.13 1.09
C ARG A 19 4.91 -15.07 1.10
N ALA A 20 5.56 -15.03 -0.06
CA ALA A 20 7.01 -14.87 -0.16
C ALA A 20 7.43 -13.45 0.24
N VAL A 21 6.68 -12.45 -0.26
CA VAL A 21 6.91 -11.03 0.05
C VAL A 21 6.59 -10.73 1.51
N ASP A 22 5.52 -11.34 2.07
CA ASP A 22 5.17 -11.22 3.49
C ASP A 22 6.31 -11.67 4.40
N VAL A 23 7.04 -12.74 4.05
CA VAL A 23 8.16 -13.25 4.86
C VAL A 23 9.34 -12.29 4.85
N GLU A 24 9.60 -11.64 3.72
CA GLU A 24 10.63 -10.60 3.64
C GLU A 24 10.30 -9.36 4.48
N HIS A 25 9.01 -9.13 4.78
CA HIS A 25 8.54 -8.05 5.65
C HIS A 25 8.44 -8.45 7.13
N ARG A 26 8.40 -9.74 7.49
CA ARG A 26 8.14 -10.20 8.89
C ARG A 26 9.20 -9.80 9.90
N ASN A 27 10.44 -9.56 9.47
CA ASN A 27 11.60 -9.37 10.36
C ASN A 27 12.37 -8.07 10.11
N LYS A 28 11.80 -7.07 9.43
CA LYS A 28 12.53 -5.87 9.04
C LYS A 28 12.07 -4.60 9.75
N VAL A 29 13.05 -3.77 10.11
CA VAL A 29 12.91 -2.37 10.52
C VAL A 29 12.76 -1.52 9.24
N LYS A 30 12.01 -0.42 9.32
CA LYS A 30 11.56 0.49 8.24
C LYS A 30 12.59 0.91 7.17
N GLU A 31 13.89 0.65 7.36
CA GLU A 31 14.99 1.20 6.55
C GLU A 31 15.47 0.29 5.40
N ASP A 32 14.73 -0.77 5.07
CA ASP A 32 15.25 -1.82 4.19
C ASP A 32 14.32 -2.16 3.01
N GLU A 33 13.33 -1.32 2.72
CA GLU A 33 12.33 -1.50 1.65
C GLU A 33 12.99 -1.61 0.26
N VAL A 34 13.99 -0.77 -0.01
CA VAL A 34 14.76 -0.83 -1.26
C VAL A 34 15.50 -2.18 -1.41
N ARG A 35 15.94 -2.79 -0.30
CA ARG A 35 16.58 -4.11 -0.34
C ARG A 35 15.59 -5.23 -0.61
N ILE A 36 14.29 -5.01 -0.41
CA ILE A 36 13.25 -6.01 -0.70
C ILE A 36 13.09 -6.17 -2.21
N ASN A 37 13.28 -5.12 -3.03
CA ASN A 37 13.22 -5.22 -4.49
C ASN A 37 14.20 -6.27 -5.05
N VAL A 38 15.44 -6.28 -4.55
CA VAL A 38 16.45 -7.27 -4.96
C VAL A 38 16.03 -8.68 -4.55
N LYS A 39 15.41 -8.83 -3.37
CA LYS A 39 14.92 -10.13 -2.92
C LYS A 39 13.71 -10.60 -3.73
N ILE A 40 12.80 -9.70 -4.10
CA ILE A 40 11.67 -9.99 -4.98
C ILE A 40 12.18 -10.44 -6.35
N SER A 41 13.14 -9.71 -6.95
CA SER A 41 13.80 -10.09 -8.20
C SER A 41 14.36 -11.52 -8.12
N ASN A 42 15.06 -11.86 -7.03
CA ASN A 42 15.58 -13.21 -6.81
C ASN A 42 14.49 -14.29 -6.61
N ILE A 43 13.42 -13.98 -5.88
CA ILE A 43 12.32 -14.92 -5.58
C ILE A 43 11.52 -15.25 -6.84
N TYR A 44 11.22 -14.24 -7.64
CA TYR A 44 10.39 -14.39 -8.84
C TYR A 44 11.20 -14.62 -10.12
N ASN A 45 12.54 -14.48 -10.05
CA ASN A 45 13.44 -14.55 -11.19
C ASN A 45 13.03 -13.57 -12.31
N VAL A 46 12.81 -12.32 -11.90
CA VAL A 46 12.41 -11.19 -12.75
C VAL A 46 13.47 -10.09 -12.68
N ASP A 47 13.45 -9.15 -13.63
CA ASP A 47 14.32 -7.99 -13.56
C ASP A 47 13.95 -7.04 -12.40
N LEU A 48 14.82 -6.07 -12.15
CA LEU A 48 14.62 -5.15 -11.02
C LEU A 48 13.42 -4.21 -11.22
N GLU A 49 13.05 -3.87 -12.46
CA GLU A 49 11.91 -3.00 -12.71
C GLU A 49 10.60 -3.75 -12.44
N GLU A 50 10.47 -4.97 -12.95
CA GLU A 50 9.32 -5.83 -12.64
C GLU A 50 9.26 -6.15 -11.14
N ALA A 51 10.40 -6.34 -10.48
CA ALA A 51 10.44 -6.53 -9.03
C ALA A 51 9.92 -5.31 -8.24
N LYS A 52 10.22 -4.08 -8.70
CA LYS A 52 9.67 -2.86 -8.11
C LYS A 52 8.16 -2.82 -8.28
N ASP A 53 7.64 -3.11 -9.48
CA ASP A 53 6.19 -3.12 -9.72
C ASP A 53 5.48 -4.15 -8.84
N ILE A 54 6.06 -5.34 -8.68
CA ILE A 54 5.55 -6.35 -7.74
C ILE A 54 5.53 -5.80 -6.31
N HIS A 55 6.55 -5.06 -5.90
CA HIS A 55 6.64 -4.48 -4.57
C HIS A 55 5.60 -3.36 -4.35
N ILE A 56 5.43 -2.48 -5.33
CA ILE A 56 4.42 -1.41 -5.31
C ILE A 56 3.01 -2.01 -5.24
N ASN A 57 2.73 -3.05 -6.03
CA ASN A 57 1.46 -3.76 -5.98
C ASN A 57 1.22 -4.39 -4.61
N TYR A 58 2.25 -4.96 -3.99
CA TYR A 58 2.16 -5.51 -2.63
C TYR A 58 1.75 -4.45 -1.60
N HIS A 59 2.34 -3.25 -1.64
CA HIS A 59 1.94 -2.17 -0.74
C HIS A 59 0.58 -1.58 -1.09
N SER A 60 0.24 -1.49 -2.38
CA SER A 60 -1.07 -1.00 -2.84
C SER A 60 -2.21 -1.83 -2.22
N ASP A 61 -2.10 -3.16 -2.26
CA ASP A 61 -3.06 -4.08 -1.65
C ASP A 61 -3.19 -3.88 -0.13
N ARG A 62 -2.07 -3.63 0.55
CA ARG A 62 -2.04 -3.43 2.00
C ARG A 62 -2.64 -2.10 2.40
N ILE A 63 -2.28 -1.03 1.70
CA ILE A 63 -2.84 0.31 1.88
C ILE A 63 -4.36 0.26 1.69
N LEU A 64 -4.84 -0.34 0.59
CA LEU A 64 -6.28 -0.51 0.32
C LEU A 64 -6.98 -1.30 1.43
N PHE A 65 -6.38 -2.39 1.91
CA PHE A 65 -6.92 -3.19 3.00
C PHE A 65 -7.10 -2.36 4.29
N PHE A 66 -6.08 -1.61 4.70
CA PHE A 66 -6.16 -0.76 5.88
C PHE A 66 -7.13 0.41 5.70
N LEU A 67 -7.13 1.04 4.53
CA LEU A 67 -8.02 2.15 4.19
C LEU A 67 -9.49 1.72 4.24
N LEU A 68 -9.84 0.58 3.62
CA LEU A 68 -11.17 -0.01 3.67
C LEU A 68 -11.57 -0.35 5.10
N GLY A 69 -10.67 -0.97 5.86
CA GLY A 69 -10.92 -1.32 7.27
C GLY A 69 -11.21 -0.08 8.12
N ARG A 70 -10.53 1.04 7.86
CA ARG A 70 -10.77 2.31 8.54
C ARG A 70 -12.08 2.96 8.10
N ALA A 71 -12.36 2.99 6.81
CA ALA A 71 -13.61 3.52 6.25
C ALA A 71 -14.86 2.78 6.78
N LYS A 72 -14.79 1.44 6.90
CA LYS A 72 -15.87 0.66 7.51
C LYS A 72 -16.11 1.03 8.97
N LYS A 73 -15.04 1.22 9.74
CA LYS A 73 -15.13 1.64 11.15
C LYS A 73 -15.73 3.04 11.31
N SER A 74 -15.60 3.91 10.31
CA SER A 74 -16.24 5.22 10.31
C SER A 74 -17.66 5.22 9.74
N GLY A 75 -18.21 4.05 9.38
CA GLY A 75 -19.58 3.92 8.87
C GLY A 75 -19.73 4.06 7.35
N MET A 76 -18.62 4.11 6.59
CA MET A 76 -18.69 4.15 5.13
C MET A 76 -19.12 2.79 4.56
N THR A 77 -20.06 2.80 3.62
CA THR A 77 -20.49 1.58 2.92
C THR A 77 -19.49 1.17 1.83
N ASP A 78 -19.53 -0.10 1.42
CA ASP A 78 -18.66 -0.61 0.35
C ASP A 78 -18.87 0.15 -0.97
N SER A 79 -20.11 0.52 -1.30
CA SER A 79 -20.39 1.28 -2.52
C SER A 79 -19.79 2.69 -2.49
N MET A 80 -19.92 3.40 -1.36
CA MET A 80 -19.32 4.73 -1.18
C MET A 80 -17.80 4.67 -1.24
N PHE A 81 -17.20 3.64 -0.64
CA PHE A 81 -15.77 3.44 -0.68
C PHE A 81 -15.27 3.21 -2.11
N ILE A 82 -15.91 2.30 -2.86
CA ILE A 82 -15.52 1.98 -4.24
C ILE A 82 -15.64 3.19 -5.16
N ASP A 83 -16.64 4.04 -4.95
CA ASP A 83 -16.81 5.25 -5.75
C ASP A 83 -15.69 6.27 -5.47
N ARG A 84 -15.37 6.48 -4.20
CA ARG A 84 -14.38 7.49 -3.78
C ARG A 84 -12.94 7.07 -3.99
N VAL A 85 -12.61 5.79 -3.77
CA VAL A 85 -11.24 5.28 -3.84
C VAL A 85 -10.64 5.40 -5.24
N LYS A 86 -11.47 5.40 -6.29
CA LYS A 86 -11.03 5.57 -7.69
C LYS A 86 -10.35 6.91 -7.95
N ASN A 87 -10.62 7.91 -7.11
CA ASN A 87 -10.07 9.25 -7.24
C ASN A 87 -8.79 9.45 -6.41
N LEU A 88 -8.33 8.41 -5.70
CA LEU A 88 -7.14 8.46 -4.87
C LEU A 88 -5.93 7.92 -5.62
N ASP A 89 -4.78 8.55 -5.42
CA ASP A 89 -3.52 8.07 -5.99
C ASP A 89 -2.85 7.03 -5.06
N ILE A 90 -3.44 5.83 -5.04
CA ILE A 90 -2.93 4.72 -4.24
C ILE A 90 -1.54 4.28 -4.74
N TYR A 91 -1.34 4.30 -6.06
CA TYR A 91 -0.10 3.81 -6.66
C TYR A 91 1.09 4.68 -6.27
N GLU A 92 0.95 6.00 -6.32
CA GLU A 92 2.01 6.92 -5.92
C GLU A 92 2.40 6.73 -4.45
N HIS A 93 1.41 6.64 -3.56
CA HIS A 93 1.67 6.41 -2.14
C HIS A 93 2.32 5.05 -1.89
N ALA A 94 1.91 4.00 -2.62
CA ALA A 94 2.54 2.70 -2.54
C ALA A 94 3.99 2.70 -3.07
N SER A 95 4.26 3.49 -4.11
CA SER A 95 5.60 3.73 -4.64
C SER A 95 6.52 4.38 -3.62
N MET A 96 6.07 5.45 -2.96
CA MET A 96 6.81 6.10 -1.88
C MET A 96 7.11 5.14 -0.72
N VAL A 97 6.17 4.23 -0.41
CA VAL A 97 6.38 3.19 0.61
C VAL A 97 7.42 2.17 0.16
N ALA A 98 7.32 1.65 -1.08
CA ALA A 98 8.27 0.69 -1.64
C ALA A 98 9.70 1.24 -1.73
N GLN A 99 9.84 2.56 -1.83
CA GLN A 99 11.11 3.28 -1.83
C GLN A 99 11.62 3.62 -0.42
N GLY A 100 10.81 3.37 0.63
CA GLY A 100 11.15 3.68 2.02
C GLY A 100 11.00 5.15 2.40
N GLU A 101 10.41 5.97 1.53
CA GLU A 101 10.17 7.40 1.75
C GLU A 101 8.98 7.66 2.67
N LEU A 102 8.03 6.72 2.69
CA LEU A 102 6.80 6.80 3.47
C LEU A 102 6.54 5.47 4.19
N ILE A 103 5.96 5.54 5.39
CA ILE A 103 5.50 4.32 6.08
C ILE A 103 4.05 4.02 5.69
N GLU A 104 3.69 2.74 5.58
CA GLU A 104 2.34 2.30 5.16
C GLU A 104 1.22 3.03 5.90
N MET A 105 1.34 3.17 7.23
CA MET A 105 0.30 3.82 8.01
C MET A 105 0.18 5.33 7.78
N ALA A 106 1.29 6.00 7.44
CA ALA A 106 1.26 7.42 7.08
C ALA A 106 0.60 7.61 5.71
N ALA A 107 0.87 6.72 4.74
CA ALA A 107 0.15 6.69 3.47
C ALA A 107 -1.35 6.53 3.69
N VAL A 108 -1.76 5.57 4.53
CA VAL A 108 -3.17 5.36 4.88
C VAL A 108 -3.78 6.59 5.56
N ASP A 109 -3.04 7.30 6.42
CA ASP A 109 -3.53 8.52 7.07
C ASP A 109 -3.79 9.65 6.07
N VAL A 110 -2.89 9.85 5.10
CA VAL A 110 -3.04 10.86 4.04
C VAL A 110 -4.24 10.52 3.16
N LEU A 111 -4.25 9.31 2.61
CA LEU A 111 -5.31 8.82 1.73
C LEU A 111 -6.69 8.82 2.41
N TYR A 112 -6.75 8.53 3.71
CA TYR A 112 -8.01 8.58 4.45
C TYR A 112 -8.56 10.00 4.58
N LYS A 113 -7.69 11.00 4.77
CA LYS A 113 -8.12 12.41 4.77
C LYS A 113 -8.70 12.79 3.42
N GLU A 114 -8.03 12.44 2.32
CA GLU A 114 -8.51 12.69 0.96
C GLU A 114 -9.84 11.98 0.67
N LEU A 115 -9.98 10.72 1.11
CA LEU A 115 -11.21 9.94 1.01
C LEU A 115 -12.39 10.61 1.72
N CYS A 116 -12.14 11.23 2.88
CA CYS A 116 -13.13 11.99 3.63
C CYS A 116 -13.38 13.38 3.02
N GLU A 117 -12.37 14.05 2.47
CA GLU A 117 -12.56 15.35 1.82
C GLU A 117 -13.40 15.26 0.54
N ALA A 118 -13.34 14.13 -0.17
CA ALA A 118 -14.25 13.83 -1.27
C ALA A 118 -15.74 13.89 -0.86
N GLU A 119 -16.06 13.58 0.41
CA GLU A 119 -17.40 13.76 0.98
C GLU A 119 -17.81 15.23 1.05
N SER A 120 -16.88 16.09 1.48
CA SER A 120 -17.16 17.50 1.73
C SER A 120 -17.44 18.31 0.47
N ARG A 121 -16.96 17.83 -0.70
CA ARG A 121 -17.21 18.48 -2.01
C ARG A 121 -18.57 18.11 -2.60
N GLY A 122 -19.09 16.91 -2.32
CA GLY A 122 -20.44 16.48 -2.71
C GLY A 122 -21.55 16.97 -1.76
N ASN A 123 -21.23 17.24 -0.48
CA ASN A 123 -22.18 17.70 0.53
C ASN A 123 -22.28 19.24 0.65
N ARG A 124 -21.72 19.98 -0.31
CA ARG A 124 -21.83 21.44 -0.42
C ARG A 124 -23.04 21.87 -1.26
N GLU A 125 -24.09 21.06 -1.32
CA GLU A 125 -25.39 21.54 -1.80
C GLU A 125 -25.93 22.58 -0.80
N ASP A 126 -25.87 23.84 -1.22
CA ASP A 126 -26.64 25.01 -0.81
C ASP A 126 -27.59 24.82 0.37
N ARG A 127 -27.05 24.76 1.59
CA ARG A 127 -27.84 24.96 2.83
C ARG A 127 -28.12 26.44 3.12
N TYR A 128 -28.24 27.27 2.08
CA TYR A 128 -28.95 28.54 2.20
C TYR A 128 -30.43 28.28 1.91
N ILE A 129 -31.14 27.83 2.94
CA ILE A 129 -32.59 28.00 2.98
C ILE A 129 -32.82 29.50 3.16
N ASN A 130 -33.15 30.21 2.07
CA ASN A 130 -33.63 31.58 2.13
C ASN A 130 -34.96 31.60 2.90
N PHE A 131 -34.92 32.08 4.15
CA PHE A 131 -36.12 32.26 4.96
C PHE A 131 -36.86 33.59 4.69
N TYR A 132 -36.44 34.38 3.70
CA TYR A 132 -37.17 35.58 3.28
C TYR A 132 -36.99 35.82 1.77
N GLY A 133 -38.11 35.93 1.05
CA GLY A 133 -38.20 36.23 -0.37
C GLY A 133 -39.58 35.90 -0.92
#